data_AF-B5VXC1-F1
#
_entry.id   AF-B5VXC1-F1
#
_cell.length_a   1.000
_cell.length_b   1.000
_cell.length_c   1.000
_cell.angle_alpha   90.00
_cell.angle_beta   90.00
_cell.angle_gamma   90.00
#
_symmetry.space_group_name_H-M   'P 1'
#
loop_
_entity.id
_entity.type
_entity.pdbx_description
1 polymer ?
#
loop_
_entity_poly.entity_id
_entity_poly.type
_entity_poly.pdbx_seq_one_letter_code
_entity_poly.pdbx_strand_id
1 'polypeptide(L)'
;MNPQDLIAAFLEVWDSNPDNIWQSSGAIEGLDQLNDSLAACQDKSDLELANELGKWCASYPQLTQKVMDKLGERKLKGSDNDSPNTEDTAYINLYPKITEILLTRAPKMGKKEG
;
A
#
# COMPACT_ATOMS: atom_id res chain seq x y z
N MET A 1 0.22 -14.63 7.32
CA MET A 1 0.66 -13.36 6.70
C MET A 1 0.33 -12.27 7.69
N ASN A 2 1.27 -11.41 8.07
CA ASN A 2 0.93 -10.34 9.02
C ASN A 2 0.18 -9.23 8.29
N PRO A 3 -0.87 -8.68 8.91
CA PRO A 3 -1.63 -7.59 8.30
C PRO A 3 -0.76 -6.36 8.04
N GLN A 4 0.16 -6.03 8.94
CA GLN A 4 1.09 -4.92 8.78
C GLN A 4 2.04 -5.11 7.58
N ASP A 5 2.54 -6.32 7.32
CA ASP A 5 3.40 -6.58 6.16
C ASP A 5 2.63 -6.33 4.85
N LEU A 6 1.36 -6.73 4.77
CA LEU A 6 0.51 -6.47 3.61
C LEU A 6 0.27 -4.98 3.41
N ILE A 7 -0.09 -4.26 4.48
CA ILE A 7 -0.31 -2.80 4.43
C ILE A 7 0.98 -2.09 3.99
N ALA A 8 2.13 -2.52 4.51
CA ALA A 8 3.41 -1.92 4.19
C ALA A 8 3.85 -2.20 2.74
N ALA A 9 3.64 -3.42 2.25
CA ALA A 9 3.90 -3.77 0.86
C ALA A 9 2.99 -3.00 -0.10
N PHE A 10 1.71 -2.86 0.25
CA PHE A 10 0.76 -2.05 -0.50
C PHE A 10 1.17 -0.58 -0.52
N LEU A 11 1.56 -0.02 0.63
CA LEU A 11 2.02 1.36 0.74
C LEU A 11 3.26 1.62 -0.13
N GLU A 12 4.15 0.65 -0.28
CA GLU A 12 5.30 0.75 -1.17
C GLU A 12 4.89 0.78 -2.64
N VAL A 13 3.93 -0.07 -3.04
CA VAL A 13 3.34 -0.04 -4.39
C VAL A 13 2.57 1.26 -4.65
N TRP A 14 1.89 1.79 -3.63
CA TRP A 14 1.20 3.07 -3.66
C TRP A 14 2.14 4.24 -3.90
N ASP A 15 3.26 4.24 -3.17
CA ASP A 15 4.24 5.31 -3.23
C ASP A 15 5.13 5.26 -4.47
N SER A 16 5.61 4.07 -4.83
CA SER A 16 6.51 3.88 -5.97
C SER A 16 5.77 3.80 -7.30
N ASN A 17 4.44 3.56 -7.29
CA ASN A 17 3.61 3.32 -8.47
C ASN A 17 4.35 2.55 -9.59
N PRO A 18 4.87 1.34 -9.29
CA PRO A 18 5.75 0.65 -10.22
C PRO A 18 4.99 0.32 -11.51
N ASP A 19 5.59 0.63 -12.66
CA ASP A 19 5.03 0.34 -13.99
C ASP A 19 3.63 0.94 -14.23
N ASN A 20 3.28 2.05 -13.54
CA ASN A 20 1.92 2.60 -13.55
C ASN A 20 0.85 1.56 -13.22
N ILE A 21 1.13 0.68 -12.24
CA ILE A 21 0.27 -0.45 -11.92
C ILE A 21 -1.17 -0.02 -11.60
N TRP A 22 -1.38 1.16 -11.02
CA TRP A 22 -2.72 1.69 -10.77
C TRP A 22 -3.52 1.83 -12.06
N GLN A 23 -2.93 2.43 -13.09
CA GLN A 23 -3.55 2.62 -14.40
C GLN A 23 -3.65 1.30 -15.16
N SER A 24 -2.54 0.55 -15.24
CA SER A 24 -2.44 -0.68 -16.02
C SER A 24 -3.34 -1.81 -15.50
N SER A 25 -3.62 -1.82 -14.20
CA SER A 25 -4.54 -2.79 -13.57
C SER A 25 -6.01 -2.34 -13.58
N GLY A 26 -6.31 -1.08 -13.93
CA GLY A 26 -7.65 -0.50 -13.78
C GLY A 26 -8.04 -0.19 -12.34
N ALA A 27 -7.10 -0.29 -11.40
CA ALA A 27 -7.36 -0.04 -9.98
C ALA A 27 -7.67 1.43 -9.67
N ILE A 28 -7.31 2.37 -10.57
CA ILE A 28 -7.65 3.81 -10.42
C ILE A 28 -9.13 4.03 -10.16
N GLU A 29 -10.02 3.34 -10.90
CA GLU A 29 -11.47 3.48 -10.73
C GLU A 29 -11.93 2.96 -9.36
N GLY A 30 -11.21 1.99 -8.79
CA GLY A 30 -11.47 1.44 -7.47
C GLY A 30 -10.86 2.24 -6.32
N LEU A 31 -10.01 3.25 -6.58
CA LEU A 31 -9.34 4.02 -5.52
C LEU A 31 -10.32 4.82 -4.67
N ASP A 32 -11.40 5.30 -5.26
CA ASP A 32 -12.47 6.00 -4.53
C ASP A 32 -13.16 5.06 -3.53
N GLN A 33 -13.51 3.85 -3.98
CA GLN A 33 -14.07 2.81 -3.12
C GLN A 33 -13.08 2.36 -2.04
N LEU A 34 -11.79 2.25 -2.39
CA LEU A 34 -10.74 1.94 -1.43
C LEU A 34 -10.62 3.02 -0.37
N ASN A 35 -10.65 4.30 -0.76
CA ASN A 35 -10.59 5.43 0.17
C ASN A 35 -11.75 5.39 1.18
N ASP A 36 -12.98 5.13 0.73
CA ASP A 36 -14.14 4.99 1.62
C ASP A 36 -14.00 3.76 2.54
N SER A 37 -13.58 2.63 1.99
CA SER A 37 -13.41 1.38 2.74
C SER A 37 -12.31 1.49 3.81
N LEU A 38 -11.20 2.15 3.48
CA LEU A 38 -10.11 2.42 4.42
C LEU A 38 -10.55 3.43 5.48
N ALA A 39 -11.29 4.48 5.11
CA ALA A 39 -11.86 5.43 6.07
C ALA A 39 -12.82 4.73 7.04
N ALA A 40 -13.67 3.82 6.57
CA ALA A 40 -14.54 3.01 7.42
C ALA A 40 -13.79 2.02 8.32
N CYS A 41 -12.58 1.61 7.92
CA CYS A 41 -11.70 0.75 8.71
C CYS A 41 -10.64 1.51 9.53
N GLN A 42 -10.61 2.84 9.48
CA GLN A 42 -9.59 3.65 10.17
C GLN A 42 -9.64 3.50 11.71
N ASP A 43 -10.80 3.18 12.26
CA ASP A 43 -11.01 2.91 13.69
C ASP A 43 -10.96 1.40 14.02
N LYS A 44 -10.81 0.55 13.00
CA LYS A 44 -10.76 -0.91 13.16
C LYS A 44 -9.31 -1.41 13.30
N SER A 45 -9.17 -2.66 13.77
CA SER A 45 -7.87 -3.34 13.89
C SER A 45 -7.14 -3.45 12.54
N ASP A 46 -5.80 -3.51 12.58
CA ASP A 46 -4.97 -3.65 11.38
C ASP A 46 -5.31 -4.89 10.57
N LEU A 47 -5.78 -5.95 11.24
CA LEU A 47 -6.25 -7.18 10.60
C LEU A 47 -7.44 -6.92 9.68
N GLU A 48 -8.43 -6.15 10.14
CA GLU A 48 -9.63 -5.83 9.37
C GLU A 48 -9.26 -4.97 8.17
N LEU A 49 -8.44 -3.94 8.41
CA LEU A 49 -7.97 -3.05 7.36
C LEU A 49 -7.19 -3.82 6.29
N ALA A 50 -6.22 -4.64 6.69
CA ALA A 50 -5.44 -5.47 5.77
C ALA A 50 -6.30 -6.49 5.02
N ASN A 51 -7.34 -7.05 5.66
CA ASN A 51 -8.25 -7.98 5.02
C ASN A 51 -9.08 -7.29 3.93
N GLU A 52 -9.64 -6.11 4.20
CA GLU A 52 -10.36 -5.32 3.20
C GLU A 52 -9.44 -4.90 2.05
N LEU A 53 -8.22 -4.47 2.38
CA LEU A 53 -7.19 -4.10 1.41
C LEU A 53 -6.80 -5.29 0.52
N GLY A 54 -6.63 -6.48 1.13
CA GLY A 54 -6.34 -7.72 0.43
C GLY A 54 -7.48 -8.17 -0.48
N LYS A 55 -8.73 -8.08 -0.01
CA LYS A 55 -9.93 -8.39 -0.83
C LYS A 55 -10.04 -7.44 -2.02
N TRP A 56 -9.83 -6.15 -1.79
CA TRP A 56 -9.87 -5.15 -2.84
C TRP A 56 -8.74 -5.37 -3.86
N CYS A 57 -7.51 -5.61 -3.39
CA CYS A 57 -6.40 -5.98 -4.26
C CYS A 57 -6.73 -7.21 -5.09
N ALA A 58 -7.38 -8.23 -4.50
CA ALA A 58 -7.71 -9.48 -5.19
C ALA A 58 -8.65 -9.30 -6.39
N SER A 59 -9.41 -8.21 -6.47
CA SER A 59 -10.16 -7.82 -7.66
C SER A 59 -9.26 -7.40 -8.83
N TYR A 60 -8.00 -7.05 -8.55
CA TYR A 60 -6.99 -6.59 -9.49
C TYR A 60 -5.78 -7.53 -9.47
N PRO A 61 -5.78 -8.62 -10.28
CA PRO A 61 -4.73 -9.64 -10.21
C PRO A 61 -3.32 -9.09 -10.49
N GLN A 62 -3.19 -8.11 -11.41
CA GLN A 62 -1.91 -7.47 -11.70
C GLN A 62 -1.36 -6.68 -10.49
N LEU A 63 -2.23 -5.92 -9.83
CA LEU A 63 -1.89 -5.18 -8.62
C LEU A 63 -1.56 -6.14 -7.47
N THR A 64 -2.40 -7.15 -7.24
CA THR A 64 -2.15 -8.19 -6.24
C THR A 64 -0.79 -8.83 -6.44
N GLN A 65 -0.45 -9.17 -7.68
CA GLN A 65 0.84 -9.78 -7.98
C GLN A 65 2.00 -8.85 -7.61
N LYS A 66 1.91 -7.54 -7.91
CA LYS A 66 2.93 -6.55 -7.52
C LYS A 66 3.03 -6.36 -6.01
N VAL A 67 1.89 -6.29 -5.31
CA VAL A 67 1.87 -6.18 -3.84
C VAL A 67 2.46 -7.42 -3.18
N MET A 68 2.13 -8.62 -3.69
CA MET A 68 2.68 -9.89 -3.20
C MET A 68 4.16 -10.05 -3.54
N ASP A 69 4.60 -9.55 -4.69
CA ASP A 69 6.01 -9.48 -5.06
C ASP A 69 6.77 -8.61 -4.06
N LYS A 70 6.29 -7.38 -3.78
CA LYS A 70 6.85 -6.50 -2.74
C LYS A 70 6.84 -7.13 -1.35
N LEU A 71 5.77 -7.81 -0.99
CA LEU A 71 5.69 -8.55 0.27
C LEU A 71 6.74 -9.67 0.35
N GLY A 72 6.95 -10.39 -0.76
CA GLY A 72 7.98 -11.42 -0.90
C GLY A 72 9.39 -10.86 -0.83
N GLU A 73 9.65 -9.76 -1.54
CA GLU A 73 10.91 -9.02 -1.50
C GLU A 73 11.21 -8.54 -0.08
N ARG A 74 10.21 -7.97 0.64
CA ARG A 74 10.36 -7.49 2.03
C ARG A 74 10.67 -8.62 3.01
N LYS A 75 10.17 -9.83 2.75
CA LYS A 75 10.53 -11.03 3.54
C LYS A 75 11.95 -11.51 3.29
N LEU A 76 12.50 -11.26 2.11
CA LEU A 76 13.85 -11.68 1.69
C LEU A 76 14.92 -10.63 2.02
N LYS A 77 14.57 -9.33 1.96
CA LYS A 77 15.42 -8.20 2.33
C LYS A 77 15.05 -7.73 3.73
N GLY A 78 15.76 -8.23 4.74
CA GLY A 78 15.75 -7.60 6.06
C GLY A 78 16.21 -6.14 5.95
N SER A 79 15.33 -5.20 6.31
CA SER A 79 15.56 -3.82 6.77
C SER A 79 16.35 -2.82 5.93
N ASP A 80 17.01 -3.21 4.86
CA ASP A 80 17.77 -2.29 4.01
C ASP A 80 17.25 -2.45 2.59
N ASN A 81 16.59 -1.43 2.04
CA ASN A 81 16.69 -1.08 0.63
C ASN A 81 16.00 0.27 0.42
N ASP A 82 16.84 1.30 0.49
CA ASP A 82 16.77 2.50 -0.34
C ASP A 82 16.15 2.14 -1.70
N SER A 83 14.92 2.59 -1.96
CA SER A 83 14.31 2.50 -3.27
C SER A 83 14.10 3.92 -3.79
N PRO A 84 14.48 4.18 -5.04
CA PRO A 84 14.49 5.51 -5.61
C PRO A 84 13.08 6.08 -5.62
N ASN A 85 12.92 7.25 -5.00
CA ASN A 85 11.77 8.13 -5.14
C ASN A 85 11.47 8.28 -6.63
N THR A 86 10.50 7.52 -7.14
CA THR A 86 10.03 7.69 -8.49
C THR A 86 8.84 8.64 -8.39
N GLU A 87 8.99 9.80 -9.00
CA GLU A 87 8.26 11.05 -8.80
C GLU A 87 6.77 11.03 -9.20
N ASP A 88 6.07 9.90 -9.08
CA ASP A 88 4.63 9.81 -9.39
C ASP A 88 3.78 9.93 -8.11
N THR A 89 3.99 11.01 -7.37
CA THR A 89 3.20 11.37 -6.17
C THR A 89 1.78 11.86 -6.50
N ALA A 90 1.35 11.76 -7.76
CA ALA A 90 0.05 12.23 -8.22
C ALA A 90 -1.09 11.58 -7.42
N TYR A 91 -1.02 10.27 -7.18
CA TYR A 91 -2.06 9.54 -6.43
C TYR A 91 -2.04 9.86 -4.93
N ILE A 92 -0.86 10.12 -4.36
CA ILE A 92 -0.72 10.56 -2.96
C ILE A 92 -1.43 11.91 -2.76
N ASN A 93 -1.30 12.82 -3.72
CA ASN A 93 -1.98 14.12 -3.67
C ASN A 93 -3.50 14.01 -3.92
N LEU A 94 -3.94 13.07 -4.75
CA LEU A 94 -5.37 12.84 -5.02
C LEU A 94 -6.08 12.15 -3.85
N TYR A 95 -5.40 11.22 -3.18
CA TYR A 95 -5.95 10.45 -2.06
C TYR A 95 -5.04 10.54 -0.82
N PRO A 96 -4.93 11.74 -0.21
CA PRO A 96 -4.06 11.94 0.95
C PRO A 96 -4.49 11.09 2.15
N LYS A 97 -5.80 10.85 2.30
CA LYS A 97 -6.36 10.00 3.38
C LYS A 97 -5.89 8.56 3.30
N ILE A 98 -5.86 7.96 2.11
CA ILE A 98 -5.32 6.61 1.92
C ILE A 98 -3.89 6.58 2.46
N THR A 99 -3.06 7.52 2.02
CA THR A 99 -1.66 7.62 2.43
C THR A 99 -1.52 7.76 3.95
N GLU A 100 -2.30 8.64 4.58
CA GLU A 100 -2.27 8.90 6.02
C GLU A 100 -2.67 7.66 6.83
N ILE A 101 -3.75 6.98 6.45
CA ILE A 101 -4.23 5.77 7.12
C ILE A 101 -3.17 4.67 7.02
N LEU A 102 -2.63 4.43 5.82
CA LEU A 102 -1.62 3.41 5.59
C LEU A 102 -0.31 3.70 6.36
N LEU A 103 0.16 4.95 6.35
CA LEU A 103 1.35 5.37 7.11
C LEU A 103 1.15 5.25 8.62
N THR A 104 -0.07 5.50 9.12
CA THR A 104 -0.38 5.35 10.54
C THR A 104 -0.28 3.88 10.99
N ARG A 105 -0.70 2.94 10.14
CA ARG A 105 -0.71 1.49 10.46
C ARG A 105 0.62 0.80 10.17
N ALA A 106 1.25 1.17 9.06
CA ALA A 106 2.52 0.65 8.60
C ALA A 106 3.47 1.84 8.37
N PRO A 107 3.97 2.48 9.44
CA PRO A 107 4.91 3.57 9.28
C PRO A 107 6.12 3.06 8.50
N LYS A 108 6.41 3.72 7.38
CA LYS A 108 7.70 3.57 6.70
C LYS A 108 8.72 3.98 7.75
N MET A 109 9.50 3.03 8.27
CA MET A 109 10.43 3.26 9.36
C MET A 109 11.61 4.10 8.85
N GLY A 110 11.37 5.37 8.54
CA GLY A 110 12.37 6.40 8.36
C GLY A 110 12.74 6.92 9.75
N LYS A 111 13.82 6.37 10.29
CA LYS A 111 14.61 6.89 11.42
C LYS A 111 13.87 7.23 12.72
N LYS A 112 14.05 6.37 13.73
CA LYS A 112 14.41 6.91 15.05
C LYS A 112 15.90 7.25 14.98
N GLU A 113 16.20 8.47 14.54
CA GLU A 113 17.48 9.10 14.84
C GLU A 113 17.52 9.36 16.34
N GLY A 114 18.47 8.72 17.01
CA GLY A 114 18.97 9.12 18.34
C GLY A 114 20.22 9.95 18.18
#